data_AF-A0A9E7DKI4-F1
#
_entry.id   AF-A0A9E7DKI4-F1
#
_cell.length_a   1.000
_cell.length_b   1.000
_cell.length_c   1.000
_cell.angle_alpha   90.00
_cell.angle_beta   90.00
_cell.angle_gamma   90.00
#
_symmetry.space_group_name_H-M   'P 1'
#
loop_
_entity.id
_entity.type
_entity.pdbx_description
1 polymer ?
#
loop_
_entity_poly.entity_id
_entity_poly.type
_entity_poly.pdbx_seq_one_letter_code
_entity_poly.pdbx_strand_id
1 'polypeptide(L)' 'MPNGAVKTITCDLGKEFAGCKRIKEELNTKIYFADPYCVWQKGRNENSNGLLREFYPKHMDLFKTNEKEV' A
#
# COMPACT_ATOMS: atom_id res chain seq x y z
N MET A 1 0.14 -0.46 17.60
CA MET A 1 0.12 -1.83 17.05
C MET A 1 0.96 -2.72 17.95
N PRO A 2 0.64 -4.02 18.12
CA PRO A 2 1.49 -4.92 18.89
C PRO A 2 2.87 -5.02 18.24
N ASN A 3 3.91 -5.06 19.08
CA ASN A 3 5.29 -5.08 18.63
C ASN A 3 5.55 -6.36 17.81
N GLY A 4 6.04 -6.23 16.58
CA GLY A 4 6.29 -7.37 15.68
C GLY A 4 5.09 -7.84 14.83
N ALA A 5 3.96 -7.12 14.83
CA ALA A 5 2.83 -7.43 13.94
C ALA A 5 3.19 -7.31 12.45
N VAL A 6 4.10 -6.38 12.11
CA VAL A 6 4.54 -6.13 10.73
C VAL A 6 5.99 -6.57 10.58
N LYS A 7 6.22 -7.66 9.85
CA LYS A 7 7.56 -8.23 9.64
C LYS A 7 8.37 -7.49 8.58
N THR A 8 7.72 -7.13 7.47
CA THR A 8 8.31 -6.41 6.34
C THR A 8 7.22 -5.63 5.62
N ILE A 9 7.62 -4.56 4.93
CA ILE A 9 6.75 -3.77 4.06
C ILE A 9 7.37 -3.73 2.67
N THR A 10 6.56 -3.90 1.63
CA THR A 10 7.00 -3.77 0.24
C THR A 10 6.19 -2.65 -0.42
N CYS A 11 6.88 -1.65 -0.97
CA CYS A 11 6.29 -0.47 -1.60
C CYS A 11 6.73 -0.35 -3.07
N ASP A 12 5.94 0.36 -3.87
CA ASP A 12 6.39 0.85 -5.17
C ASP A 12 7.16 2.18 -5.01
N LEU A 13 7.78 2.64 -6.10
CA LEU A 13 8.56 3.88 -6.16
C LEU A 13 7.68 5.15 -6.25
N GLY A 14 6.41 5.08 -5.83
CA GLY A 14 5.53 6.23 -5.74
C GLY A 14 6.10 7.30 -4.80
N LYS A 15 5.99 8.59 -5.20
CA LYS A 15 6.43 9.73 -4.36
C LYS A 15 5.67 9.81 -3.03
N GLU A 16 4.49 9.23 -2.98
CA GLU A 16 3.66 9.08 -1.78
C GLU A 16 4.39 8.29 -0.68
N PHE A 17 5.33 7.42 -1.06
CA PHE A 17 6.15 6.61 -0.15
C PHE A 17 7.48 7.29 0.24
N ALA A 18 7.71 8.56 -0.10
CA ALA A 18 8.90 9.31 0.35
C ALA A 18 9.03 9.37 1.89
N GLY A 19 7.90 9.27 2.61
CA GLY A 19 7.84 9.21 4.06
C GLY A 19 8.17 7.84 4.69
N CYS A 20 8.40 6.80 3.89
CA CYS A 20 8.62 5.43 4.40
C CYS A 20 9.81 5.31 5.35
N LYS A 21 10.80 6.22 5.29
CA LYS A 21 11.91 6.23 6.24
C LYS A 21 11.43 6.38 7.70
N ARG A 22 10.44 7.25 7.94
CA ARG A 22 9.86 7.44 9.27
C ARG A 22 9.07 6.21 9.73
N ILE A 23 8.33 5.60 8.80
CA ILE A 23 7.57 4.36 9.04
C ILE A 23 8.51 3.22 9.45
N LYS A 24 9.67 3.12 8.81
CA LYS A 24 10.71 2.14 9.14
C LYS A 24 11.19 2.27 10.59
N GLU A 25 11.41 3.52 11.04
CA GLU A 25 11.88 3.83 12.39
C GLU A 25 10.80 3.56 13.44
N GLU A 26 9.55 3.98 13.20
CA GLU A 26 8.44 3.78 14.15
C GLU A 26 8.03 2.30 14.29
N LEU A 27 8.07 1.51 13.22
CA LEU A 27 7.68 0.09 13.23
C LEU A 27 8.86 -0.87 13.43
N ASN A 28 10.10 -0.36 13.46
CA ASN A 28 11.33 -1.15 13.52
C ASN A 28 11.34 -2.35 12.55
N THR A 29 10.86 -2.12 11.32
CA THR A 29 10.60 -3.17 10.32
C THR A 29 11.38 -2.91 9.04
N LYS A 30 11.58 -3.94 8.20
CA LYS A 30 12.30 -3.78 6.92
C LYS A 30 11.34 -3.31 5.83
N ILE A 31 11.74 -2.27 5.09
CA ILE A 31 10.98 -1.77 3.94
C ILE A 31 11.77 -2.06 2.66
N TYR A 32 11.10 -2.64 1.68
CA TYR A 32 11.63 -2.98 0.36
C TYR A 32 10.89 -2.16 -0.70
N PHE A 33 11.62 -1.73 -1.73
CA PHE A 33 11.05 -1.01 -2.86
C PHE A 33 11.19 -1.87 -4.12
N ALA A 34 10.16 -1.85 -4.98
CA ALA A 34 10.27 -2.43 -6.31
C ALA A 34 11.26 -1.63 -7.17
N ASP A 35 12.03 -2.34 -7.98
CA ASP A 35 12.97 -1.75 -8.91
C ASP A 35 12.24 -0.94 -10.00
N PRO A 36 12.85 0.15 -10.51
CA PRO A 36 12.28 0.92 -11.61
C PRO A 36 11.97 0.01 -12.80
N TYR A 37 10.78 0.16 -13.39
CA TYR A 37 10.31 -0.60 -14.56
C TYR A 37 10.13 -2.11 -14.37
N CYS A 38 10.28 -2.65 -13.15
CA CYS A 38 10.03 -4.05 -12.85
C CYS A 38 8.58 -4.31 -12.47
N VAL A 39 7.69 -4.35 -13.48
CA VAL A 39 6.24 -4.59 -13.29
C VAL A 39 5.95 -5.92 -12.58
N TRP A 40 6.74 -6.95 -12.81
CA TRP A 40 6.57 -8.28 -12.22
C TRP A 40 6.81 -8.30 -10.70
N GLN A 41 7.61 -7.38 -10.15
CA GLN A 41 7.82 -7.26 -8.70
C GLN A 41 6.59 -6.67 -7.99
N LYS A 42 5.63 -6.11 -8.74
CA LYS A 42 4.41 -5.47 -8.21
C LYS A 42 3.16 -6.33 -8.36
N GLY A 43 3.26 -7.58 -8.79
CA GLY A 43 2.09 -8.42 -9.09
C GLY A 43 1.07 -8.51 -7.94
N ARG A 44 1.53 -8.56 -6.68
CA ARG A 44 0.64 -8.53 -5.50
C ARG A 44 -0.05 -7.18 -5.33
N ASN A 45 0.66 -6.07 -5.55
CA ASN A 45 0.12 -4.71 -5.42
C ASN A 45 -0.94 -4.45 -6.50
N GLU A 46 -0.67 -4.87 -7.74
CA GLU A 46 -1.63 -4.77 -8.85
C GLU A 46 -2.87 -5.64 -8.63
N ASN A 47 -2.70 -6.85 -8.11
CA ASN A 47 -3.83 -7.71 -7.74
C ASN A 47 -4.70 -7.07 -6.65
N SER A 48 -4.09 -6.52 -5.60
CA SER A 48 -4.84 -5.83 -4.54
C SER A 48 -5.58 -4.59 -5.06
N ASN A 49 -4.93 -3.81 -5.93
CA ASN A 49 -5.58 -2.65 -6.57
C ASN A 49 -6.72 -3.07 -7.52
N GLY A 50 -6.60 -4.22 -8.18
CA GLY A 50 -7.66 -4.82 -8.99
C GLY A 50 -8.88 -5.18 -8.14
N LEU A 51 -8.68 -5.90 -7.03
CA LEU A 51 -9.76 -6.22 -6.08
C LEU A 51 -10.43 -4.96 -5.54
N LEU A 52 -9.64 -3.95 -5.16
CA LEU A 52 -10.20 -2.69 -4.68
C LEU A 52 -11.12 -2.03 -5.72
N ARG A 53 -10.77 -2.14 -7.01
CA ARG A 53 -11.54 -1.56 -8.12
C ARG A 53 -12.79 -2.35 -8.51
N GLU A 54 -12.91 -3.59 -8.06
CA GLU A 54 -14.13 -4.38 -8.18
C GLU A 54 -15.22 -3.83 -7.25
N PHE A 55 -14.83 -3.38 -6.05
CA PHE A 55 -15.74 -2.81 -5.06
C PHE A 55 -15.93 -1.30 -5.20
N TYR A 56 -14.89 -0.57 -5.64
CA TYR A 56 -14.91 0.89 -5.70
C TYR A 56 -14.56 1.40 -7.11
N PRO A 57 -15.47 2.14 -7.77
CA PRO A 57 -15.19 2.71 -9.08
C PRO A 57 -13.99 3.68 -9.04
N LYS A 58 -13.22 3.72 -10.13
CA LYS A 58 -11.91 4.41 -10.23
C LYS A 58 -11.92 5.91 -9.87
N HIS A 59 -13.07 6.57 -9.97
CA HIS A 59 -13.25 8.00 -9.67
C HIS A 59 -14.02 8.25 -8.37
N MET A 60 -14.23 7.22 -7.57
CA MET A 60 -14.85 7.35 -6.26
C MET A 60 -13.85 7.99 -5.30
N ASP A 61 -14.29 9.08 -4.67
CA ASP A 61 -13.56 9.69 -3.57
C ASP A 61 -13.68 8.78 -2.34
N LEU A 62 -12.62 8.04 -2.04
CA LEU A 62 -12.56 7.10 -0.92
C LEU A 62 -12.64 7.82 0.45
N PHE A 63 -12.54 9.16 0.49
CA PHE A 63 -12.75 9.93 1.72
C PHE A 63 -14.22 10.27 1.98
N LYS A 64 -15.12 10.04 1.01
CA LYS A 64 -16.57 10.37 1.10
C LYS A 64 -17.47 9.15 1.28
N THR A 65 -16.92 7.98 1.57
CA THR A 65 -17.73 6.79 1.85
C THR A 65 -18.28 6.88 3.27
N ASN A 66 -19.56 7.24 3.39
CA ASN A 66 -20.29 7.06 4.65
C ASN A 66 -20.42 5.56 4.94
N GLU A 67 -20.28 5.15 6.19
CA GLU A 67 -20.32 3.74 6.67
C GLU A 67 -21.64 2.97 6.41
N LYS A 68 -22.53 3.46 5.54
CA LYS A 68 -23.91 2.96 5.40
C LYS A 68 -24.24 2.19 4.12
N GLU A 69 -23.27 1.91 3.25
CA GLU A 69 -23.52 1.07 2.07
C GLU A 69 -22.48 -0.05 1.98
N VAL A 70 -22.57 -1.01 2.90
CA VAL A 70 -22.08 -2.39 2.74
C VAL A 70 -23.11 -3.34 3.32
#